data_AF-A0A8S1XCV3-F1
#
_entry.id   AF-A0A8S1XCV3-F1
#
_cell.length_a   1.000
_cell.length_b   1.000
_cell.length_c   1.000
_cell.angle_alpha   90.00
_cell.angle_beta   90.00
_cell.angle_gamma   90.00
#
_symmetry.space_group_name_H-M   'P 1'
#
loop_
_entity.id
_entity.type
_entity.pdbx_description
1 polymer ?
#
loop_
_entity_poly.entity_id
_entity_poly.type
_entity_poly.pdbx_seq_one_letter_code
_entity_poly.pdbx_strand_id
1 'polypeptide(L)'
;MFDNRNQQQPTMLGTQLQQQQQVFPPQYQGVDPYAQISPPKANPQGSLGLQQQVQSSYVQQTPQQGTQTVYEHKVITTGQVLSPQIHQNPIAFQQASTIKSKGSYCIDWCVYFIPILFFVAILCFMSMIIAQKDRDFNQEPINNVLRSFSHNQALTPIADIVAPHLARPSSMHSHFQHKSEIELCPEGFTLTTLGEWPGINSGCICDKQIKKEGFCWARSGCDSIDSQNAKQFQSWNGGKICQKLTIGWTKLNGNICSEGYKKCGNVCVPTNGDATRSCPLSDLTLLSTDPTTDSDPTSLNTQVVKIGNKWYRKSYDGNPIVQFSIIPGNAELGKNSAPCFNDITSSTFESQQSYPLLRKPAIGCDEFGNFQNEVVKIDTQTAKKIHEENGILSTLHGIPGYLSYEVESDSYTLEGIRRITVNPSTECTSLTPSEVNQIVEDSEDIYSYRKWFSIVIFWICVIGLVIFVYLYLIKSRNFQTLNVSQIKQPKILILIAVIVAILCIIFGSLYLYNMNGDDGLRNLDSRFKSQLDNECFNDKGIKNSVEQLHNFAYSQYSTIGYWVTWAFWLSIAFFILIIVLIIIQRGSHGNLCINPWQANWVFGYNEFQ
;
A
#
# COMPACT_ATOMS: atom_id res chain seq x y z
N MET A 1 -40.70 -25.10 -19.21
CA MET A 1 -41.51 -26.20 -18.64
C MET A 1 -40.78 -27.51 -18.95
N PHE A 2 -40.59 -28.39 -17.95
CA PHE A 2 -40.35 -29.86 -17.99
C PHE A 2 -39.66 -30.49 -19.24
N ASP A 3 -38.74 -31.47 -19.21
CA ASP A 3 -38.01 -32.25 -18.18
C ASP A 3 -36.99 -33.18 -18.93
N ASN A 4 -35.99 -33.90 -18.37
CA ASN A 4 -35.31 -33.95 -17.07
C ASN A 4 -33.90 -34.59 -17.25
N ARG A 5 -33.13 -34.72 -16.15
CA ARG A 5 -32.00 -35.65 -15.84
C ARG A 5 -31.38 -36.55 -16.94
N ASN A 6 -30.04 -36.55 -16.96
CA ASN A 6 -29.29 -37.64 -16.30
C ASN A 6 -27.88 -37.23 -15.86
N GLN A 7 -27.52 -37.58 -14.62
CA GLN A 7 -26.18 -37.42 -14.04
C GLN A 7 -25.44 -38.75 -14.07
N GLN A 8 -24.13 -38.73 -14.37
CA GLN A 8 -23.19 -39.75 -13.90
C GLN A 8 -21.87 -39.08 -13.51
N GLN A 9 -21.50 -39.18 -12.23
CA GLN A 9 -20.15 -38.93 -11.72
C GLN A 9 -19.50 -40.29 -11.43
N PRO A 10 -18.21 -40.50 -11.77
CA PRO A 10 -17.48 -41.68 -11.32
C PRO A 10 -16.94 -41.47 -9.91
N THR A 11 -17.23 -42.43 -9.03
CA THR A 11 -16.60 -42.58 -7.72
C THR A 11 -15.17 -43.09 -7.90
N MET A 12 -14.19 -42.49 -7.20
CA MET A 12 -12.84 -43.03 -7.04
C MET A 12 -12.63 -43.40 -5.57
N LEU A 13 -12.14 -44.61 -5.31
CA LEU A 13 -12.10 -45.24 -3.99
C LEU A 13 -10.76 -45.97 -3.81
N GLY A 14 -10.14 -45.79 -2.64
CA GLY A 14 -8.83 -46.37 -2.28
C GLY A 14 -7.63 -45.48 -2.65
N THR A 15 -6.51 -45.51 -1.91
CA THR A 15 -6.15 -46.38 -0.77
C THR A 15 -5.19 -45.65 0.17
N GLN A 16 -5.29 -45.89 1.49
CA GLN A 16 -4.29 -45.42 2.46
C GLN A 16 -2.97 -46.18 2.33
N LEU A 17 -1.84 -45.49 2.49
CA LEU A 17 -0.56 -46.11 2.83
C LEU A 17 0.19 -45.20 3.82
N GLN A 18 -0.04 -45.44 5.12
CA GLN A 18 0.84 -44.91 6.16
C GLN A 18 2.13 -45.75 6.19
N GLN A 19 3.28 -45.13 5.94
CA GLN A 19 4.56 -45.69 6.36
C GLN A 19 5.05 -44.95 7.60
N GLN A 20 5.05 -45.63 8.74
CA GLN A 20 5.86 -45.25 9.89
C GLN A 20 7.31 -45.66 9.61
N GLN A 21 8.23 -44.70 9.61
CA GLN A 21 9.65 -44.99 9.83
C GLN A 21 10.05 -44.49 11.21
N GLN A 22 10.40 -45.45 12.08
CA GLN A 22 11.12 -45.18 13.31
C GLN A 22 12.60 -44.99 12.96
N VAL A 23 13.21 -43.90 13.41
CA VAL A 23 14.67 -43.71 13.37
C VAL A 23 15.12 -43.28 14.77
N PHE A 24 16.15 -43.96 15.28
CA PHE A 24 16.71 -43.75 16.61
C PHE A 24 17.56 -42.45 16.66
N PRO A 25 17.63 -41.77 17.81
CA PRO A 25 18.47 -40.59 17.99
C PRO A 25 19.93 -40.98 18.32
N PRO A 26 20.94 -40.28 17.77
CA PRO A 26 22.28 -40.26 18.36
C PRO A 26 22.36 -39.24 19.50
N GLN A 27 22.95 -39.64 20.64
CA GLN A 27 23.39 -38.73 21.69
C GLN A 27 24.79 -38.19 21.37
N TYR A 28 24.99 -36.88 21.49
CA TYR A 28 26.26 -36.22 21.88
C TYR A 28 25.85 -34.87 22.50
N GLN A 29 25.98 -34.66 23.82
CA GLN A 29 27.19 -34.22 24.54
C GLN A 29 27.79 -32.91 24.01
N GLY A 30 27.83 -31.89 24.88
CA GLY A 30 28.07 -30.50 24.49
C GLY A 30 29.48 -29.99 24.72
N VAL A 31 29.69 -28.72 24.35
CA VAL A 31 30.81 -27.87 24.74
C VAL A 31 30.27 -26.46 25.05
N ASP A 32 30.78 -25.86 26.11
CA ASP A 32 30.34 -24.57 26.67
C ASP A 32 30.86 -23.33 25.89
N PRO A 33 30.32 -22.13 26.16
CA PRO A 33 30.40 -20.99 25.24
C PRO A 33 31.59 -20.06 25.49
N TYR A 34 31.96 -19.30 24.45
CA TYR A 34 32.69 -18.04 24.60
C TYR A 34 31.95 -16.88 23.93
N ALA A 35 31.48 -15.96 24.76
CA ALA A 35 30.98 -14.67 24.32
C ALA A 35 32.13 -13.78 23.82
N GLN A 36 31.91 -13.03 22.73
CA GLN A 36 32.70 -11.85 22.45
C GLN A 36 31.81 -10.63 22.16
N ILE A 37 32.30 -9.50 22.64
CA ILE A 37 31.57 -8.25 22.85
C ILE A 37 31.61 -7.42 21.57
N SER A 38 30.46 -6.90 21.15
CA SER A 38 30.34 -5.98 20.02
C SER A 38 30.94 -4.60 20.35
N PRO A 39 31.79 -4.01 19.47
CA PRO A 39 32.15 -2.59 19.56
C PRO A 39 31.00 -1.70 19.01
N PRO A 40 30.88 -0.44 19.48
CA PRO A 40 29.75 0.43 19.15
C PRO A 40 29.84 1.04 17.74
N LYS A 41 28.67 1.31 17.15
CA LYS A 41 28.53 2.00 15.85
C LYS A 41 29.03 3.45 15.92
N ALA A 42 29.83 3.84 14.94
CA ALA A 42 30.17 5.24 14.69
C ALA A 42 28.97 5.99 14.08
N ASN A 43 28.79 7.24 14.50
CA ASN A 43 27.71 8.14 14.07
C ASN A 43 28.30 9.19 13.11
N PRO A 44 27.78 9.37 11.88
CA PRO A 44 28.15 10.51 11.04
C PRO A 44 27.34 11.75 11.46
N GLN A 45 28.03 12.79 11.93
CA GLN A 45 27.45 14.13 12.03
C GLN A 45 27.35 14.77 10.64
N GLY A 46 26.30 15.55 10.39
CA GLY A 46 26.07 16.26 9.12
C GLY A 46 24.93 17.26 9.23
N SER A 47 25.10 18.29 10.05
CA SER A 47 24.04 19.19 10.49
C SER A 47 23.86 20.46 9.62
N LEU A 48 22.63 20.68 9.17
CA LEU A 48 22.02 21.99 8.90
C LEU A 48 20.58 21.91 9.45
N GLY A 49 20.02 22.89 10.17
CA GLY A 49 20.58 24.20 10.53
C GLY A 49 19.47 25.24 10.80
N LEU A 50 18.46 24.92 11.62
CA LEU A 50 17.46 25.90 12.08
C LEU A 50 17.35 25.90 13.61
N GLN A 51 17.59 27.05 14.21
CA GLN A 51 17.50 27.27 15.65
C GLN A 51 16.06 27.56 16.06
N GLN A 52 15.56 26.89 17.10
CA GLN A 52 14.35 27.28 17.80
C GLN A 52 14.71 27.70 19.22
N GLN A 53 14.65 28.99 19.53
CA GLN A 53 14.92 29.50 20.87
C GLN A 53 13.77 29.13 21.82
N VAL A 54 14.11 28.40 22.88
CA VAL A 54 13.24 28.23 24.05
C VAL A 54 13.56 29.36 25.03
N GLN A 55 12.68 30.35 25.16
CA GLN A 55 12.73 31.31 26.26
C GLN A 55 11.81 30.86 27.41
N SER A 56 12.42 30.28 28.43
CA SER A 56 11.79 30.11 29.74
C SER A 56 11.67 31.45 30.45
N SER A 57 10.46 31.93 30.70
CA SER A 57 10.19 33.08 31.58
C SER A 57 9.45 32.63 32.83
N TYR A 58 10.11 32.77 33.98
CA TYR A 58 9.48 32.61 35.29
C TYR A 58 8.58 33.83 35.56
N VAL A 59 7.31 33.61 35.87
CA VAL A 59 6.42 34.65 36.39
C VAL A 59 6.12 34.35 37.85
N GLN A 60 6.50 35.26 38.74
CA GLN A 60 6.16 35.19 40.17
C GLN A 60 4.64 35.31 40.34
N GLN A 61 4.03 34.36 41.05
CA GLN A 61 2.67 34.52 41.55
C GLN A 61 2.70 35.27 42.89
N THR A 62 2.26 36.52 42.90
CA THR A 62 1.89 37.23 44.13
C THR A 62 0.50 36.77 44.61
N PRO A 63 0.31 36.45 45.90
CA PRO A 63 -1.00 36.07 46.43
C PRO A 63 -1.90 37.31 46.60
N GLN A 64 -3.08 37.31 45.98
CA GLN A 64 -4.11 38.29 46.30
C GLN A 64 -4.95 37.87 47.50
N GLN A 65 -5.35 38.88 48.28
CA GLN A 65 -5.86 38.73 49.64
C GLN A 65 -7.32 38.23 49.66
N GLY A 66 -7.60 37.25 50.51
CA GLY A 66 -8.97 36.87 50.85
C GLY A 66 -9.60 37.89 51.80
N THR A 67 -10.77 38.42 51.43
CA THR A 67 -11.55 39.32 52.28
C THR A 67 -12.27 38.51 53.37
N GLN A 68 -11.71 38.49 54.58
CA GLN A 68 -12.40 37.96 55.75
C GLN A 68 -13.55 38.90 56.15
N THR A 69 -14.78 38.40 56.15
CA THR A 69 -15.89 39.06 56.86
C THR A 69 -15.83 38.67 58.33
N VAL A 70 -15.54 39.66 59.18
CA VAL A 70 -15.42 39.49 60.63
C VAL A 70 -16.81 39.31 61.24
N TYR A 71 -16.99 38.25 62.04
CA TYR A 71 -18.14 38.11 62.92
C TYR A 71 -17.94 38.96 64.18
N GLU A 72 -18.67 40.07 64.30
CA GLU A 72 -18.66 40.88 65.52
C GLU A 72 -19.65 40.29 66.54
N HIS A 73 -19.12 39.62 67.56
CA HIS A 73 -19.91 39.24 68.73
C HIS A 73 -20.20 40.46 69.59
N LYS A 74 -21.47 40.93 69.62
CA LYS A 74 -21.92 41.92 70.59
C LYS A 74 -22.74 41.28 71.70
N VAL A 75 -22.30 41.51 72.94
CA VAL A 75 -22.83 40.90 74.16
C VAL A 75 -24.22 41.46 74.52
N ILE A 76 -25.07 40.58 75.08
CA ILE A 76 -26.42 40.88 75.52
C ILE A 76 -26.42 41.71 76.80
N THR A 77 -27.20 42.80 76.88
CA THR A 77 -27.80 43.25 78.15
C THR A 77 -29.14 43.97 77.93
N THR A 78 -30.21 43.36 78.44
CA THR A 78 -31.53 43.91 78.83
C THR A 78 -32.11 45.17 78.15
N GLY A 79 -33.31 45.08 77.56
CA GLY A 79 -34.11 46.28 77.27
C GLY A 79 -35.40 46.11 76.45
N GLN A 80 -36.50 45.75 77.13
CA GLN A 80 -37.91 45.95 76.72
C GLN A 80 -38.48 45.30 75.45
N VAL A 81 -39.81 45.16 75.48
CA VAL A 81 -40.67 44.44 74.53
C VAL A 81 -41.19 45.40 73.45
N LEU A 82 -41.09 45.01 72.18
CA LEU A 82 -41.91 45.52 71.09
C LEU A 82 -41.96 44.49 69.94
N SER A 83 -43.17 44.03 69.60
CA SER A 83 -43.38 43.11 68.47
C SER A 83 -43.13 43.81 67.14
N PRO A 84 -42.26 43.29 66.25
CA PRO A 84 -42.14 43.82 64.90
C PRO A 84 -43.36 43.40 64.07
N GLN A 85 -44.14 44.37 63.59
CA GLN A 85 -45.12 44.11 62.53
C GLN A 85 -44.37 43.69 61.25
N ILE A 86 -44.72 42.52 60.71
CA ILE A 86 -44.25 42.09 59.40
C ILE A 86 -45.00 42.90 58.34
N HIS A 87 -44.42 44.01 57.89
CA HIS A 87 -44.87 44.67 56.66
C HIS A 87 -44.48 43.80 55.46
N GLN A 88 -45.37 42.89 55.08
CA GLN A 88 -45.37 42.31 53.74
C GLN A 88 -45.71 43.42 52.75
N ASN A 89 -44.69 44.06 52.17
CA ASN A 89 -44.87 44.78 50.92
C ASN A 89 -45.07 43.74 49.82
N PRO A 90 -46.26 43.65 49.18
CA PRO A 90 -46.39 42.86 47.98
C PRO A 90 -45.56 43.53 46.88
N ILE A 91 -44.32 43.06 46.70
CA ILE A 91 -43.56 43.34 45.49
C ILE A 91 -44.33 42.65 44.37
N ALA A 92 -45.22 43.41 43.74
CA ALA A 92 -45.89 43.00 42.52
C ALA A 92 -44.80 42.80 41.46
N PHE A 93 -44.32 41.56 41.35
CA PHE A 93 -43.54 41.10 40.21
C PHE A 93 -44.46 41.20 38.99
N GLN A 94 -44.49 42.38 38.37
CA GLN A 94 -44.84 42.55 36.98
C GLN A 94 -43.76 41.82 36.17
N GLN A 95 -43.85 40.50 36.13
CA GLN A 95 -43.30 39.72 35.04
C GLN A 95 -44.06 40.18 33.81
N ALA A 96 -43.50 41.18 33.13
CA ALA A 96 -43.89 41.54 31.78
C ALA A 96 -43.56 40.35 30.89
N SER A 97 -44.50 39.39 30.85
CA SER A 97 -44.50 38.26 29.94
C SER A 97 -44.68 38.82 28.53
N THR A 98 -43.59 39.32 27.97
CA THR A 98 -43.48 39.65 26.56
C THR A 98 -43.84 38.39 25.79
N ILE A 99 -45.05 38.38 25.24
CA ILE A 99 -45.62 37.23 24.55
C ILE A 99 -44.73 36.99 23.33
N LYS A 100 -43.76 36.08 23.46
CA LYS A 100 -42.86 35.70 22.37
C LYS A 100 -43.73 35.29 21.19
N SER A 101 -43.54 35.96 20.06
CA SER A 101 -44.32 35.67 18.86
C SER A 101 -44.12 34.19 18.47
N LYS A 102 -45.18 33.52 18.02
CA LYS A 102 -45.17 32.08 17.72
C LYS A 102 -44.04 31.66 16.77
N GLY A 103 -43.58 32.56 15.89
CA GLY A 103 -42.47 32.32 14.97
C GLY A 103 -41.10 32.11 15.62
N SER A 104 -40.84 32.70 16.79
CA SER A 104 -39.55 32.55 17.49
C SER A 104 -39.26 31.10 17.90
N TYR A 105 -40.29 30.37 18.36
CA TYR A 105 -40.14 28.96 18.76
C TYR A 105 -39.73 28.04 17.60
N CYS A 106 -40.19 28.33 16.38
CA CYS A 106 -39.84 27.53 15.20
C CYS A 106 -38.32 27.59 14.93
N ILE A 107 -37.71 28.77 15.07
CA ILE A 107 -36.27 29.00 14.85
C ILE A 107 -35.43 28.20 15.85
N ASP A 108 -35.78 28.21 17.14
CA ASP A 108 -35.06 27.45 18.17
C ASP A 108 -35.12 25.93 17.92
N TRP A 109 -36.24 25.41 17.41
CA TRP A 109 -36.37 24.00 17.00
C TRP A 109 -35.57 23.67 15.74
N CYS A 110 -35.58 24.54 14.73
CA CYS A 110 -34.76 24.37 13.52
C CYS A 110 -33.26 24.31 13.87
N VAL A 111 -32.77 25.24 14.69
CA VAL A 111 -31.38 25.27 15.19
C VAL A 111 -30.99 23.99 15.92
N TYR A 112 -31.94 23.32 16.58
CA TYR A 112 -31.73 22.05 17.28
C TYR A 112 -31.75 20.82 16.37
N PHE A 113 -32.70 20.73 15.43
CA PHE A 113 -32.89 19.54 14.59
C PHE A 113 -31.99 19.50 13.34
N ILE A 114 -31.65 20.64 12.75
CA ILE A 114 -30.85 20.70 11.51
C ILE A 114 -29.47 20.01 11.64
N PRO A 115 -28.70 20.17 12.74
CA PRO A 115 -27.48 19.40 12.97
C PRO A 115 -27.68 17.87 12.98
N ILE A 116 -28.82 17.39 13.49
CA ILE A 116 -29.13 15.95 13.57
C ILE A 116 -29.43 15.40 12.17
N LEU A 117 -30.26 16.11 11.41
CA LEU A 117 -30.58 15.77 10.01
C LEU A 117 -29.31 15.77 9.14
N PHE A 118 -28.40 16.72 9.38
CA PHE A 118 -27.09 16.76 8.75
C PHE A 118 -26.24 15.53 9.10
N PHE A 119 -26.10 15.15 10.38
CA PHE A 119 -25.37 13.93 10.75
C PHE A 119 -25.96 12.67 10.12
N VAL A 120 -27.29 12.52 10.10
CA VAL A 120 -27.96 11.37 9.47
C VAL A 120 -27.68 11.34 7.96
N ALA A 121 -27.79 12.48 7.26
CA ALA A 121 -27.50 12.56 5.83
C ALA A 121 -26.02 12.22 5.52
N ILE A 122 -25.07 12.78 6.27
CA ILE A 122 -23.63 12.49 6.11
C ILE A 122 -23.34 11.02 6.45
N LEU A 123 -23.96 10.43 7.47
CA LEU A 123 -23.82 8.99 7.75
C LEU A 123 -24.35 8.12 6.62
N CYS A 124 -25.48 8.47 6.00
CA CYS A 124 -25.96 7.77 4.82
C CYS A 124 -24.95 7.84 3.67
N PHE A 125 -24.38 9.02 3.38
CA PHE A 125 -23.38 9.17 2.33
C PHE A 125 -22.08 8.41 2.64
N MET A 126 -21.54 8.50 3.86
CA MET A 126 -20.34 7.75 4.25
C MET A 126 -20.60 6.24 4.26
N SER A 127 -21.79 5.78 4.66
CA SER A 127 -22.17 4.37 4.60
C SER A 127 -22.25 3.87 3.16
N MET A 128 -22.77 4.68 2.22
CA MET A 128 -22.75 4.34 0.79
C MET A 128 -21.31 4.26 0.25
N ILE A 129 -20.43 5.19 0.60
CA ILE A 129 -19.01 5.17 0.19
C ILE A 129 -18.30 3.93 0.76
N ILE A 130 -18.54 3.58 2.03
CA ILE A 130 -17.97 2.38 2.67
C ILE A 130 -18.55 1.10 2.05
N ALA A 131 -19.85 1.06 1.72
CA ALA A 131 -20.46 -0.11 1.10
C ALA A 131 -20.00 -0.37 -0.34
N GLN A 132 -19.52 0.64 -1.07
CA GLN A 132 -18.85 0.45 -2.36
C GLN A 132 -17.43 -0.12 -2.19
N LYS A 133 -16.72 0.23 -1.11
CA LYS A 133 -15.36 -0.27 -0.83
C LYS A 133 -15.27 -1.81 -0.85
N ASP A 134 -16.26 -2.50 -0.31
CA ASP A 134 -16.26 -3.97 -0.24
C ASP A 134 -16.63 -4.63 -1.60
N ARG A 135 -16.97 -3.82 -2.62
CA ARG A 135 -17.10 -4.21 -4.03
C ARG A 135 -15.92 -3.79 -4.89
N ASP A 136 -15.09 -2.86 -4.40
CA ASP A 136 -13.93 -2.38 -5.14
C ASP A 136 -12.82 -3.43 -5.16
N PHE A 137 -12.18 -3.55 -6.31
CA PHE A 137 -11.07 -4.47 -6.55
C PHE A 137 -9.91 -4.29 -5.55
N ASN A 138 -9.17 -5.37 -5.31
CA ASN A 138 -7.88 -5.25 -4.64
C ASN A 138 -6.90 -4.55 -5.59
N GLN A 139 -6.60 -3.29 -5.28
CA GLN A 139 -5.83 -2.40 -6.14
C GLN A 139 -4.31 -2.66 -6.08
N GLU A 140 -3.81 -3.23 -4.99
CA GLU A 140 -2.39 -3.52 -4.78
C GLU A 140 -1.80 -4.41 -5.90
N PRO A 141 -2.42 -5.56 -6.27
CA PRO A 141 -2.04 -6.32 -7.47
C PRO A 141 -1.98 -5.50 -8.77
N ILE A 142 -3.00 -4.68 -9.06
CA ILE A 142 -3.08 -3.86 -10.28
C ILE A 142 -1.90 -2.89 -10.33
N ASN A 143 -1.66 -2.19 -9.21
CA ASN A 143 -0.56 -1.23 -9.08
C ASN A 143 0.81 -1.88 -9.27
N ASN A 144 0.98 -3.10 -8.75
CA ASN A 144 2.23 -3.85 -8.86
C ASN A 144 2.47 -4.38 -10.29
N VAL A 145 1.41 -4.76 -11.01
CA VAL A 145 1.48 -5.07 -12.46
C VAL A 145 1.92 -3.83 -13.25
N LEU A 146 1.33 -2.67 -12.98
CA LEU A 146 1.66 -1.42 -13.66
C LEU A 146 3.06 -0.90 -13.31
N ARG A 147 3.50 -1.05 -12.04
CA ARG A 147 4.89 -0.81 -11.61
C ARG A 147 5.86 -1.73 -12.33
N SER A 148 5.55 -3.01 -12.48
CA SER A 148 6.41 -3.98 -13.17
C SER A 148 6.50 -3.69 -14.68
N PHE A 149 5.39 -3.32 -15.31
CA PHE A 149 5.36 -2.81 -16.69
C PHE A 149 6.21 -1.54 -16.83
N SER A 150 6.00 -0.54 -15.97
CA SER A 150 6.74 0.72 -15.96
C SER A 150 8.24 0.50 -15.78
N HIS A 151 8.63 -0.35 -14.81
CA HIS A 151 10.01 -0.73 -14.56
C HIS A 151 10.65 -1.39 -15.79
N ASN A 152 10.02 -2.41 -16.36
CA ASN A 152 10.48 -3.06 -17.60
C ASN A 152 10.64 -2.05 -18.76
N GLN A 153 9.71 -1.08 -18.88
CA GLN A 153 9.80 0.00 -19.87
C GLN A 153 10.87 1.06 -19.57
N ALA A 154 11.34 1.18 -18.32
CA ALA A 154 12.43 2.08 -17.92
C ALA A 154 13.82 1.42 -18.04
N LEU A 155 13.91 0.09 -17.92
CA LEU A 155 15.19 -0.63 -17.98
C LEU A 155 15.92 -0.47 -19.32
N THR A 156 17.23 -0.23 -19.26
CA THR A 156 18.05 -0.01 -20.46
C THR A 156 18.32 -1.33 -21.19
N PRO A 157 18.13 -1.41 -22.53
CA PRO A 157 18.49 -2.57 -23.35
C PRO A 157 19.92 -3.04 -23.15
N ILE A 158 20.12 -4.34 -22.94
CA ILE A 158 21.43 -4.96 -22.83
C ILE A 158 22.06 -5.00 -24.23
N ALA A 159 23.13 -4.24 -24.43
CA ALA A 159 23.84 -4.18 -25.70
C ALA A 159 24.55 -5.51 -26.00
N ASP A 160 25.23 -6.06 -25.00
CA ASP A 160 25.98 -7.30 -25.08
C ASP A 160 26.21 -7.93 -23.70
N ILE A 161 26.55 -9.22 -23.67
CA ILE A 161 27.02 -9.93 -22.47
C ILE A 161 28.34 -10.68 -22.69
N VAL A 162 29.10 -10.77 -21.61
CA VAL A 162 30.26 -11.65 -21.46
C VAL A 162 30.15 -12.38 -20.12
N ALA A 163 30.48 -13.66 -20.11
CA ALA A 163 30.82 -14.31 -18.85
C ALA A 163 32.34 -14.16 -18.67
N PRO A 164 32.83 -13.57 -17.56
CA PRO A 164 34.25 -13.66 -17.25
C PRO A 164 34.61 -15.13 -17.16
N HIS A 165 35.55 -15.58 -18.01
CA HIS A 165 36.12 -16.90 -17.82
C HIS A 165 36.92 -16.87 -16.52
N LEU A 166 36.62 -17.79 -15.60
CA LEU A 166 37.54 -18.19 -14.55
C LEU A 166 38.86 -18.54 -15.22
N ALA A 167 39.84 -17.64 -15.10
CA ALA A 167 41.13 -17.78 -15.74
C ALA A 167 41.82 -19.00 -15.10
N ARG A 168 41.74 -20.15 -15.77
CA ARG A 168 42.28 -21.41 -15.24
C ARG A 168 43.72 -21.16 -14.82
N PRO A 169 44.07 -21.28 -13.51
CA PRO A 169 45.37 -20.84 -13.01
C PRO A 169 46.47 -21.68 -13.64
N SER A 170 47.07 -21.16 -14.71
CA SER A 170 48.02 -21.86 -15.58
C SER A 170 49.44 -21.86 -15.03
N SER A 171 49.65 -21.23 -13.86
CA SER A 171 50.92 -21.23 -13.16
C SER A 171 50.71 -21.46 -11.66
N MET A 172 51.62 -22.21 -11.03
CA MET A 172 51.61 -22.44 -9.58
C MET A 172 51.76 -21.14 -8.76
N HIS A 173 52.18 -20.04 -9.38
CA HIS A 173 52.32 -18.72 -8.76
C HIS A 173 50.98 -18.03 -8.50
N SER A 174 49.97 -18.19 -9.37
CA SER A 174 48.64 -17.61 -9.12
C SER A 174 47.90 -18.30 -7.97
N HIS A 175 48.26 -19.56 -7.65
CA HIS A 175 47.67 -20.31 -6.55
C HIS A 175 48.00 -19.74 -5.15
N PHE A 176 49.10 -18.98 -5.01
CA PHE A 176 49.48 -18.35 -3.75
C PHE A 176 48.94 -16.92 -3.59
N GLN A 177 48.33 -16.32 -4.62
CA GLN A 177 47.58 -15.07 -4.50
C GLN A 177 46.16 -15.34 -3.99
N HIS A 178 46.05 -16.00 -2.83
CA HIS A 178 44.80 -16.23 -2.10
C HIS A 178 44.27 -14.92 -1.47
N LYS A 179 43.90 -13.94 -2.30
CA LYS A 179 43.15 -12.76 -1.86
C LYS A 179 42.37 -12.14 -3.01
N SER A 180 41.13 -12.60 -3.16
CA SER A 180 40.12 -12.12 -4.11
C SER A 180 40.64 -11.94 -5.54
N GLU A 181 40.55 -13.00 -6.34
CA GLU A 181 40.16 -12.82 -7.74
C GLU A 181 38.78 -12.16 -7.74
N ILE A 182 38.77 -10.83 -7.67
CA ILE A 182 37.60 -10.06 -8.07
C ILE A 182 37.48 -10.34 -9.56
N GLU A 183 36.51 -11.17 -9.94
CA GLU A 183 36.08 -11.32 -11.33
C GLU A 183 35.52 -9.98 -11.81
N LEU A 184 36.44 -9.09 -12.15
CA LEU A 184 36.17 -7.77 -12.67
C LEU A 184 35.61 -7.96 -14.08
N CYS A 185 34.39 -7.48 -14.29
CA CYS A 185 33.83 -7.38 -15.62
C CYS A 185 34.78 -6.57 -16.53
N PRO A 186 34.94 -6.94 -17.81
CA PRO A 186 35.75 -6.17 -18.76
C PRO A 186 35.29 -4.71 -18.85
N GLU A 187 36.16 -3.83 -19.34
CA GLU A 187 35.86 -2.40 -19.42
C GLU A 187 34.55 -2.11 -20.17
N GLY A 188 33.68 -1.31 -19.55
CA GLY A 188 32.35 -0.99 -20.07
C GLY A 188 31.29 -2.08 -19.84
N PHE A 189 31.60 -3.17 -19.15
CA PHE A 189 30.64 -4.16 -18.63
C PHE A 189 30.46 -4.01 -17.13
N THR A 190 29.30 -4.43 -16.63
CA THR A 190 28.90 -4.37 -15.22
C THR A 190 28.40 -5.74 -14.76
N LEU A 191 28.63 -6.10 -13.49
CA LEU A 191 28.18 -7.39 -12.96
C LEU A 191 26.65 -7.40 -12.85
N THR A 192 26.00 -8.38 -13.49
CA THR A 192 24.55 -8.54 -13.43
C THR A 192 24.14 -9.18 -12.11
N THR A 193 23.13 -8.60 -11.44
CA THR A 193 22.39 -9.31 -10.38
C THR A 193 21.29 -10.14 -11.05
N LEU A 194 21.31 -11.46 -10.83
CA LEU A 194 20.41 -12.41 -11.50
C LEU A 194 19.12 -12.64 -10.70
N GLY A 195 18.81 -11.82 -9.69
CA GLY A 195 17.66 -11.96 -8.80
C GLY A 195 18.07 -12.12 -7.34
N GLU A 196 17.16 -12.57 -6.50
CA GLU A 196 17.43 -12.83 -5.08
C GLU A 196 16.57 -13.96 -4.50
N TRP A 197 17.13 -14.66 -3.51
CA TRP A 197 16.35 -15.40 -2.53
C TRP A 197 15.75 -14.38 -1.55
N PRO A 198 14.42 -14.34 -1.36
CA PRO A 198 13.73 -13.21 -0.71
C PRO A 198 13.91 -13.13 0.81
N GLY A 199 14.62 -14.08 1.42
CA GLY A 199 14.71 -14.20 2.87
C GLY A 199 13.44 -14.75 3.53
N ILE A 200 13.44 -14.79 4.86
CA ILE A 200 12.28 -15.20 5.65
C ILE A 200 11.87 -14.11 6.66
N ASN A 201 10.59 -14.10 7.00
CA ASN A 201 10.06 -13.39 8.16
C ASN A 201 10.32 -14.19 9.44
N SER A 202 10.24 -13.49 10.58
CA SER A 202 10.23 -14.08 11.91
C SER A 202 9.01 -15.01 12.12
N GLY A 203 9.19 -16.03 12.94
CA GLY A 203 8.16 -17.01 13.25
C GLY A 203 8.57 -17.96 14.37
N CYS A 204 7.93 -19.13 14.41
CA CYS A 204 8.25 -20.18 15.37
C CYS A 204 7.80 -21.55 14.87
N ILE A 205 8.36 -22.61 15.48
CA ILE A 205 7.86 -23.98 15.35
C ILE A 205 7.12 -24.34 16.64
N CYS A 206 5.82 -24.62 16.52
CA CYS A 206 4.99 -25.17 17.60
C CYS A 206 4.43 -26.51 17.13
N ASP A 207 4.58 -27.59 17.90
CA ASP A 207 3.98 -28.90 17.57
C ASP A 207 4.35 -29.43 16.15
N LYS A 208 5.60 -29.17 15.71
CA LYS A 208 6.11 -29.39 14.33
C LYS A 208 5.43 -28.57 13.23
N GLN A 209 4.56 -27.62 13.56
CA GLN A 209 3.97 -26.67 12.62
C GLN A 209 4.68 -25.32 12.69
N ILE A 210 5.11 -24.82 11.53
CA ILE A 210 5.68 -23.48 11.40
C ILE A 210 4.54 -22.45 11.45
N LYS A 211 4.69 -21.40 12.26
CA LYS A 211 3.73 -20.30 12.43
C LYS A 211 4.43 -18.95 12.29
N LYS A 212 3.70 -17.96 11.77
CA LYS A 212 4.16 -16.56 11.70
C LYS A 212 4.18 -15.93 13.09
N GLU A 213 5.05 -14.95 13.31
CA GLU A 213 5.36 -14.30 14.60
C GLU A 213 4.14 -14.00 15.50
N GLY A 214 3.04 -13.49 14.91
CA GLY A 214 1.81 -13.15 15.63
C GLY A 214 1.11 -14.30 16.38
N PHE A 215 1.54 -15.55 16.22
CA PHE A 215 1.05 -16.72 16.95
C PHE A 215 2.01 -17.26 18.02
N CYS A 216 3.25 -16.77 18.06
CA CYS A 216 4.34 -17.41 18.80
C CYS A 216 4.36 -17.12 20.31
N TRP A 217 3.80 -15.97 20.71
CA TRP A 217 3.76 -15.52 22.11
C TRP A 217 2.73 -16.25 22.98
N ALA A 218 1.85 -17.07 22.38
CA ALA A 218 0.68 -17.64 23.06
C ALA A 218 0.85 -19.10 23.54
N ARG A 219 1.99 -19.75 23.29
CA ARG A 219 2.23 -21.17 23.65
C ARG A 219 3.61 -21.41 24.23
N SER A 220 3.66 -22.12 25.36
CA SER A 220 4.88 -22.71 25.91
C SER A 220 5.36 -23.87 25.02
N GLY A 221 6.67 -23.98 24.79
CA GLY A 221 7.25 -25.09 24.02
C GLY A 221 7.31 -24.87 22.50
N CYS A 222 7.33 -23.61 22.06
CA CYS A 222 7.64 -23.27 20.67
C CYS A 222 9.07 -22.71 20.56
N ASP A 223 9.81 -23.16 19.54
CA ASP A 223 11.13 -22.63 19.22
C ASP A 223 10.99 -21.43 18.27
N SER A 224 11.68 -20.32 18.55
CA SER A 224 11.68 -19.13 17.69
C SER A 224 12.50 -19.33 16.41
N ILE A 225 12.02 -18.80 15.29
CA ILE A 225 12.75 -18.70 14.03
C ILE A 225 13.02 -17.22 13.76
N ASP A 226 14.29 -16.85 13.75
CA ASP A 226 14.72 -15.49 13.43
C ASP A 226 14.54 -15.18 11.94
N SER A 227 14.13 -13.95 11.64
CA SER A 227 14.04 -13.46 10.26
C SER A 227 15.43 -13.49 9.58
N GLN A 228 15.48 -13.91 8.32
CA GLN A 228 16.70 -13.86 7.50
C GLN A 228 16.50 -12.86 6.37
N ASN A 229 17.54 -12.08 6.08
CA ASN A 229 17.50 -11.10 5.00
C ASN A 229 17.64 -11.76 3.63
N ALA A 230 17.19 -11.04 2.60
CA ALA A 230 17.35 -11.47 1.21
C ALA A 230 18.83 -11.64 0.84
N LYS A 231 19.10 -12.55 -0.09
CA LYS A 231 20.44 -12.83 -0.62
C LYS A 231 20.38 -12.84 -2.14
N GLN A 232 21.23 -12.06 -2.79
CA GLN A 232 21.28 -11.98 -4.25
C GLN A 232 21.79 -13.28 -4.88
N PHE A 233 21.24 -13.61 -6.04
CA PHE A 233 21.86 -14.53 -6.97
C PHE A 233 22.80 -13.75 -7.90
N GLN A 234 24.07 -14.15 -7.96
CA GLN A 234 25.12 -13.54 -8.79
C GLN A 234 25.84 -14.58 -9.68
N SER A 235 25.76 -15.85 -9.32
CA SER A 235 26.43 -16.97 -10.00
C SER A 235 25.43 -17.94 -10.63
N TRP A 236 25.79 -18.46 -11.80
CA TRP A 236 25.06 -19.49 -12.54
C TRP A 236 26.03 -20.48 -13.21
N ASN A 237 25.91 -21.77 -12.86
CA ASN A 237 26.84 -22.82 -13.28
C ASN A 237 28.30 -22.50 -12.89
N GLY A 238 28.49 -21.90 -11.70
CA GLY A 238 29.79 -21.51 -11.16
C GLY A 238 30.46 -20.30 -11.84
N GLY A 239 29.84 -19.71 -12.86
CA GLY A 239 30.30 -18.47 -13.51
C GLY A 239 29.39 -17.28 -13.18
N LYS A 240 29.86 -16.07 -13.45
CA LYS A 240 29.05 -14.84 -13.36
C LYS A 240 28.66 -14.33 -14.75
N ILE A 241 27.70 -13.42 -14.82
CA ILE A 241 27.31 -12.73 -16.06
C ILE A 241 27.62 -11.24 -15.92
N CYS A 242 28.38 -10.71 -16.87
CA CYS A 242 28.66 -9.29 -17.01
C CYS A 242 27.91 -8.74 -18.22
N GLN A 243 27.17 -7.65 -18.03
CA GLN A 243 26.36 -7.02 -19.07
C GLN A 243 26.87 -5.61 -19.42
N LYS A 244 26.79 -5.28 -20.70
CA LYS A 244 27.02 -3.93 -21.23
C LYS A 244 25.67 -3.33 -21.62
N LEU A 245 25.37 -2.15 -21.11
CA LEU A 245 24.11 -1.46 -21.37
C LEU A 245 24.21 -0.57 -22.63
N THR A 246 23.10 -0.43 -23.35
CA THR A 246 23.01 0.42 -24.54
C THR A 246 22.91 1.88 -24.10
N ILE A 247 23.88 2.73 -24.45
CA ILE A 247 23.86 4.15 -24.07
C ILE A 247 23.13 4.97 -25.13
N GLY A 248 22.29 5.92 -24.70
CA GLY A 248 21.61 6.89 -25.57
C GLY A 248 20.47 6.31 -26.41
N TRP A 249 19.93 5.14 -26.04
CA TRP A 249 18.72 4.60 -26.67
C TRP A 249 17.49 5.47 -26.37
N THR A 250 16.49 5.39 -27.24
CA THR A 250 15.18 6.02 -27.06
C THR A 250 14.05 5.02 -27.31
N LYS A 251 12.87 5.24 -26.71
CA LYS A 251 11.67 4.48 -27.06
C LYS A 251 11.33 4.74 -28.53
N LEU A 252 10.86 3.72 -29.24
CA LEU A 252 10.24 3.92 -30.55
C LEU A 252 8.98 4.79 -30.39
N ASN A 253 8.81 5.80 -31.24
CA ASN A 253 7.63 6.67 -31.27
C ASN A 253 6.97 6.55 -32.65
N GLY A 254 5.72 6.07 -32.68
CA GLY A 254 5.15 5.58 -33.94
C GLY A 254 5.96 4.40 -34.51
N ASN A 255 6.10 4.33 -35.84
CA ASN A 255 6.82 3.24 -36.51
C ASN A 255 8.28 3.54 -36.89
N ILE A 256 8.75 4.76 -36.69
CA ILE A 256 9.98 5.33 -37.28
C ILE A 256 10.90 5.86 -36.17
N CYS A 257 12.21 5.70 -36.31
CA CYS A 257 13.20 6.33 -35.44
C CYS A 257 13.64 7.69 -35.99
N SER A 258 13.98 8.63 -35.10
CA SER A 258 14.57 9.92 -35.48
C SER A 258 15.87 9.76 -36.26
N GLU A 259 16.26 10.79 -37.02
CA GLU A 259 17.53 10.81 -37.75
C GLU A 259 18.72 10.53 -36.82
N GLY A 260 19.69 9.72 -37.28
CA GLY A 260 20.80 9.24 -36.45
C GLY A 260 20.51 8.02 -35.58
N TYR A 261 19.29 7.45 -35.64
CA TYR A 261 18.90 6.24 -34.90
C TYR A 261 18.50 5.08 -35.83
N LYS A 262 18.76 3.87 -35.38
CA LYS A 262 18.39 2.59 -36.01
C LYS A 262 17.28 1.92 -35.19
N LYS A 263 16.25 1.40 -35.86
CA LYS A 263 15.17 0.63 -35.23
C LYS A 263 15.67 -0.77 -34.87
N CYS A 264 15.44 -1.17 -33.62
CA CYS A 264 15.82 -2.46 -33.05
C CYS A 264 14.64 -2.99 -32.24
N GLY A 265 13.73 -3.74 -32.88
CA GLY A 265 12.45 -4.10 -32.29
C GLY A 265 11.61 -2.87 -31.92
N ASN A 266 11.25 -2.76 -30.65
CA ASN A 266 10.50 -1.66 -30.03
C ASN A 266 11.36 -0.50 -29.49
N VAL A 267 12.68 -0.45 -29.76
CA VAL A 267 13.55 0.68 -29.39
C VAL A 267 14.30 1.27 -30.58
N CYS A 268 14.79 2.50 -30.39
CA CYS A 268 15.66 3.21 -31.30
C CYS A 268 17.06 3.34 -30.67
N VAL A 269 18.10 2.96 -31.41
CA VAL A 269 19.50 2.94 -30.93
C VAL A 269 20.35 3.90 -31.77
N PRO A 270 21.18 4.77 -31.15
CA PRO A 270 21.96 5.75 -31.90
C PRO A 270 23.05 5.08 -32.74
N THR A 271 23.10 5.40 -34.04
CA THR A 271 24.10 4.87 -34.97
C THR A 271 25.46 5.52 -34.78
N ASN A 272 25.50 6.77 -34.29
CA ASN A 272 26.70 7.60 -34.25
C ASN A 272 27.40 7.73 -35.62
N GLY A 273 26.61 7.68 -36.71
CA GLY A 273 27.11 7.66 -38.09
C GLY A 273 27.39 6.27 -38.66
N ASP A 274 27.38 5.21 -37.82
CA ASP A 274 27.57 3.82 -38.24
C ASP A 274 26.25 3.04 -38.24
N ALA A 275 25.68 2.83 -39.44
CA ALA A 275 24.49 2.01 -39.64
C ALA A 275 24.74 0.50 -39.42
N THR A 276 26.01 0.05 -39.46
CA THR A 276 26.38 -1.36 -39.27
C THR A 276 26.33 -1.77 -37.80
N ARG A 277 26.37 -0.80 -36.86
CA ARG A 277 26.22 -1.02 -35.42
C ARG A 277 25.07 -1.98 -35.11
N SER A 278 25.38 -3.06 -34.40
CA SER A 278 24.41 -4.07 -33.98
C SER A 278 23.32 -3.47 -33.10
N CYS A 279 22.12 -4.06 -33.21
CA CYS A 279 21.05 -3.86 -32.24
C CYS A 279 21.42 -4.48 -30.88
N PRO A 280 20.69 -4.18 -29.79
CA PRO A 280 20.92 -4.80 -28.49
C PRO A 280 20.54 -6.28 -28.52
N LEU A 281 21.07 -7.04 -27.57
CA LEU A 281 20.84 -8.48 -27.43
C LEU A 281 19.34 -8.77 -27.27
N SER A 282 18.79 -9.67 -28.09
CA SER A 282 17.36 -10.02 -28.10
C SER A 282 17.06 -11.49 -27.78
N ASP A 283 18.03 -12.39 -27.98
CA ASP A 283 17.89 -13.84 -27.73
C ASP A 283 19.25 -14.49 -27.40
N LEU A 284 19.21 -15.65 -26.76
CA LEU A 284 20.35 -16.50 -26.40
C LEU A 284 19.99 -17.97 -26.66
N THR A 285 20.24 -18.45 -27.87
CA THR A 285 19.93 -19.83 -28.26
C THR A 285 21.06 -20.78 -27.83
N LEU A 286 20.74 -21.85 -27.10
CA LEU A 286 21.70 -22.89 -26.73
C LEU A 286 22.31 -23.57 -27.98
N LEU A 287 23.64 -23.68 -28.02
CA LEU A 287 24.36 -24.43 -29.04
C LEU A 287 24.56 -25.89 -28.58
N SER A 288 24.33 -26.84 -29.50
CA SER A 288 24.49 -28.27 -29.26
C SER A 288 25.93 -28.77 -29.33
N THR A 289 26.81 -28.03 -30.01
CA THR A 289 28.23 -28.35 -30.21
C THR A 289 29.13 -27.20 -29.70
N ASP A 290 30.37 -27.52 -29.32
CA ASP A 290 31.32 -26.49 -28.89
C ASP A 290 31.81 -25.70 -30.12
N PRO A 291 31.56 -24.37 -30.20
CA PRO A 291 31.92 -23.54 -31.34
C PRO A 291 33.42 -23.53 -31.65
N THR A 292 34.29 -23.88 -30.70
CA THR A 292 35.74 -23.94 -30.91
C THR A 292 36.18 -25.11 -31.79
N THR A 293 35.27 -26.01 -32.17
CA THR A 293 35.55 -27.12 -33.08
C THR A 293 35.27 -26.81 -34.55
N ASP A 294 34.57 -25.71 -34.86
CA ASP A 294 34.32 -25.22 -36.23
C ASP A 294 35.29 -24.10 -36.62
N SER A 295 35.77 -24.12 -37.85
CA SER A 295 37.14 -23.66 -38.18
C SER A 295 37.35 -22.16 -38.49
N ASP A 296 36.70 -21.23 -37.77
CA ASP A 296 37.08 -19.80 -37.77
C ASP A 296 36.86 -19.13 -36.39
N PRO A 297 37.87 -19.07 -35.52
CA PRO A 297 37.73 -18.50 -34.17
C PRO A 297 37.49 -16.99 -34.16
N THR A 298 37.70 -16.29 -35.28
CA THR A 298 37.70 -14.82 -35.34
C THR A 298 36.30 -14.24 -35.51
N SER A 299 35.43 -14.91 -36.26
CA SER A 299 34.05 -14.48 -36.51
C SER A 299 33.06 -14.95 -35.43
N LEU A 300 33.35 -16.05 -34.72
CA LEU A 300 32.45 -16.58 -33.69
C LEU A 300 32.45 -15.78 -32.37
N ASN A 301 33.58 -15.20 -31.94
CA ASN A 301 33.73 -14.61 -30.60
C ASN A 301 32.77 -13.43 -30.28
N THR A 302 32.20 -12.77 -31.29
CA THR A 302 31.19 -11.69 -31.09
C THR A 302 29.75 -12.21 -31.11
N GLN A 303 29.53 -13.43 -31.62
CA GLN A 303 28.20 -14.04 -31.80
C GLN A 303 27.91 -15.15 -30.78
N VAL A 304 28.91 -15.64 -30.05
CA VAL A 304 28.71 -16.64 -28.99
C VAL A 304 29.11 -16.14 -27.61
N VAL A 305 28.54 -16.74 -26.57
CA VAL A 305 28.95 -16.57 -25.17
C VAL A 305 28.89 -17.92 -24.46
N LYS A 306 29.87 -18.18 -23.59
CA LYS A 306 29.86 -19.37 -22.73
C LYS A 306 29.32 -19.01 -21.35
N ILE A 307 28.18 -19.57 -20.94
CA ILE A 307 27.63 -19.35 -19.60
C ILE A 307 27.82 -20.65 -18.82
N GLY A 308 28.73 -20.63 -17.84
CA GLY A 308 29.24 -21.83 -17.18
C GLY A 308 29.85 -22.81 -18.17
N ASN A 309 29.24 -23.99 -18.30
CA ASN A 309 29.71 -25.06 -19.20
C ASN A 309 29.01 -25.10 -20.57
N LYS A 310 28.00 -24.25 -20.81
CA LYS A 310 27.18 -24.24 -22.04
C LYS A 310 27.52 -23.05 -22.93
N TRP A 311 27.42 -23.23 -24.25
CA TRP A 311 27.62 -22.17 -25.24
C TRP A 311 26.29 -21.71 -25.81
N TYR A 312 26.15 -20.41 -26.00
CA TYR A 312 24.93 -19.75 -26.48
C TYR A 312 25.25 -18.86 -27.67
N ARG A 313 24.41 -18.88 -28.69
CA ARG A 313 24.42 -17.92 -29.80
C ARG A 313 23.59 -16.71 -29.41
N LYS A 314 24.19 -15.53 -29.51
CA LYS A 314 23.55 -14.22 -29.33
C LYS A 314 22.71 -13.91 -30.58
N SER A 315 21.45 -13.53 -30.39
CA SER A 315 20.67 -12.84 -31.42
C SER A 315 20.55 -11.36 -31.10
N TYR A 316 20.44 -10.55 -32.14
CA TYR A 316 20.23 -9.10 -32.08
C TYR A 316 19.02 -8.68 -32.92
N ASP A 317 18.17 -9.62 -33.32
CA ASP A 317 16.93 -9.39 -34.07
C ASP A 317 15.69 -9.57 -33.16
N GLY A 318 14.72 -8.68 -33.27
CA GLY A 318 13.54 -8.60 -32.38
C GLY A 318 13.68 -7.65 -31.19
N ASN A 319 12.83 -7.84 -30.16
CA ASN A 319 12.82 -6.99 -28.97
C ASN A 319 14.02 -7.27 -28.06
N PRO A 320 14.65 -6.23 -27.48
CA PRO A 320 15.85 -6.39 -26.67
C PRO A 320 15.53 -7.00 -25.30
N ILE A 321 16.46 -7.81 -24.80
CA ILE A 321 16.57 -8.20 -23.39
C ILE A 321 16.97 -6.97 -22.58
N VAL A 322 16.26 -6.74 -21.48
CA VAL A 322 16.50 -5.61 -20.55
C VAL A 322 17.00 -6.08 -19.18
N GLN A 323 16.81 -7.36 -18.84
CA GLN A 323 17.22 -7.96 -17.57
C GLN A 323 17.45 -9.46 -17.70
N PHE A 324 18.34 -10.02 -16.88
CA PHE A 324 18.40 -11.46 -16.61
C PHE A 324 17.82 -11.74 -15.22
N SER A 325 17.11 -12.86 -15.08
CA SER A 325 16.52 -13.26 -13.80
C SER A 325 16.51 -14.78 -13.61
N ILE A 326 16.66 -15.20 -12.37
CA ILE A 326 16.58 -16.57 -11.88
C ILE A 326 15.23 -16.72 -11.21
N ILE A 327 14.37 -17.54 -11.83
CA ILE A 327 12.95 -17.66 -11.50
C ILE A 327 12.66 -19.12 -11.09
N PRO A 328 11.89 -19.37 -10.02
CA PRO A 328 11.61 -20.74 -9.59
C PRO A 328 10.68 -21.48 -10.57
N GLY A 329 10.96 -22.76 -10.79
CA GLY A 329 10.28 -23.66 -11.72
C GLY A 329 10.96 -23.81 -13.09
N ASN A 330 10.76 -24.96 -13.73
CA ASN A 330 11.22 -25.27 -15.08
C ASN A 330 10.23 -24.77 -16.14
N ALA A 331 10.69 -23.90 -17.03
CA ALA A 331 9.87 -23.33 -18.10
C ALA A 331 9.38 -24.27 -19.20
N GLU A 332 9.84 -25.52 -19.24
CA GLU A 332 9.32 -26.54 -20.16
C GLU A 332 8.09 -27.28 -19.63
N LEU A 333 7.87 -27.29 -18.31
CA LEU A 333 6.86 -28.15 -17.67
C LEU A 333 5.52 -27.45 -17.36
N GLY A 334 5.43 -26.13 -17.53
CA GLY A 334 4.18 -25.40 -17.29
C GLY A 334 4.20 -23.93 -17.70
N LYS A 335 2.99 -23.37 -17.86
CA LYS A 335 2.74 -21.97 -18.27
C LYS A 335 3.07 -20.91 -17.20
N ASN A 336 3.62 -21.32 -16.06
CA ASN A 336 3.69 -20.50 -14.83
C ASN A 336 5.14 -20.26 -14.37
N SER A 337 6.10 -20.42 -15.27
CA SER A 337 7.55 -20.42 -15.00
C SER A 337 8.23 -19.08 -15.21
N ALA A 338 7.63 -18.19 -16.00
CA ALA A 338 8.10 -16.82 -16.17
C ALA A 338 7.84 -15.97 -14.91
N PRO A 339 8.55 -14.83 -14.71
CA PRO A 339 8.25 -13.88 -13.64
C PRO A 339 6.77 -13.47 -13.68
N CYS A 340 6.14 -13.34 -12.52
CA CYS A 340 4.77 -12.83 -12.44
C CYS A 340 4.73 -11.32 -12.77
N PHE A 341 3.63 -10.84 -13.36
CA PHE A 341 3.44 -9.40 -13.52
C PHE A 341 3.23 -8.69 -12.18
N ASN A 342 2.53 -9.33 -11.24
CA ASN A 342 2.41 -8.84 -9.88
C ASN A 342 3.63 -9.25 -9.05
N ASP A 343 4.49 -8.29 -8.69
CA ASP A 343 5.77 -8.51 -8.04
C ASP A 343 5.69 -8.97 -6.56
N ILE A 344 4.53 -8.91 -5.91
CA ILE A 344 4.32 -9.60 -4.61
C ILE A 344 4.12 -11.12 -4.77
N THR A 345 3.82 -11.59 -5.99
CA THR A 345 3.69 -13.02 -6.32
C THR A 345 4.95 -13.56 -6.99
N SER A 346 5.14 -14.87 -6.95
CA SER A 346 6.28 -15.57 -7.56
C SER A 346 5.78 -16.85 -8.20
N SER A 347 6.42 -17.28 -9.29
CA SER A 347 6.16 -18.57 -9.94
C SER A 347 6.25 -19.73 -8.96
N THR A 348 5.53 -20.82 -9.25
CA THR A 348 5.56 -22.05 -8.46
C THR A 348 6.78 -22.90 -8.80
N PHE A 349 7.40 -23.49 -7.78
CA PHE A 349 8.21 -24.70 -7.96
C PHE A 349 7.39 -25.89 -8.43
N GLU A 350 8.06 -26.88 -9.01
CA GLU A 350 7.49 -28.14 -9.48
C GLU A 350 6.74 -28.91 -8.38
N SER A 351 7.29 -28.93 -7.16
CA SER A 351 6.66 -29.54 -5.98
C SER A 351 5.41 -28.80 -5.49
N GLN A 352 5.22 -27.54 -5.91
CA GLN A 352 4.27 -26.58 -5.34
C GLN A 352 4.46 -26.32 -3.84
N GLN A 353 5.60 -26.72 -3.26
CA GLN A 353 5.92 -26.49 -1.86
C GLN A 353 6.71 -25.18 -1.71
N SER A 354 6.38 -24.43 -0.66
CA SER A 354 7.07 -23.18 -0.32
C SER A 354 7.19 -23.08 1.20
N TYR A 355 8.39 -22.72 1.68
CA TYR A 355 8.64 -22.59 3.10
C TYR A 355 7.74 -21.50 3.72
N PRO A 356 6.92 -21.77 4.77
CA PRO A 356 5.81 -20.91 5.19
C PRO A 356 6.17 -19.48 5.66
N LEU A 357 7.45 -19.22 5.94
CA LEU A 357 7.95 -17.91 6.38
C LEU A 357 8.70 -17.13 5.29
N LEU A 358 8.86 -17.66 4.06
CA LEU A 358 9.45 -16.89 2.95
C LEU A 358 8.75 -15.55 2.79
N ARG A 359 9.52 -14.47 2.63
CA ARG A 359 8.95 -13.11 2.49
C ARG A 359 8.10 -12.99 1.22
N LYS A 360 8.53 -13.68 0.15
CA LYS A 360 7.83 -13.83 -1.13
C LYS A 360 7.71 -15.33 -1.45
N PRO A 361 6.56 -15.98 -1.16
CA PRO A 361 6.41 -17.41 -1.34
C PRO A 361 6.14 -17.79 -2.80
N ALA A 362 6.59 -18.98 -3.20
CA ALA A 362 6.47 -19.53 -4.56
C ALA A 362 5.09 -20.17 -4.81
N ILE A 363 4.03 -19.36 -4.68
CA ILE A 363 2.62 -19.82 -4.75
C ILE A 363 2.00 -19.79 -6.16
N GLY A 364 2.74 -19.27 -7.14
CA GLY A 364 2.23 -18.99 -8.49
C GLY A 364 1.82 -17.54 -8.67
N CYS A 365 1.65 -17.18 -9.93
CA CYS A 365 1.14 -15.87 -10.32
C CYS A 365 -0.39 -15.82 -10.17
N ASP A 366 -0.92 -14.62 -9.97
CA ASP A 366 -2.35 -14.36 -9.84
C ASP A 366 -3.05 -14.26 -11.20
N GLU A 367 -4.27 -13.70 -11.23
CA GLU A 367 -5.09 -13.58 -12.44
C GLU A 367 -4.49 -12.69 -13.55
N PHE A 368 -3.48 -11.87 -13.24
CA PHE A 368 -2.74 -11.11 -14.23
C PHE A 368 -1.69 -11.97 -14.95
N GLY A 369 -1.25 -13.09 -14.35
CA GLY A 369 -0.31 -14.01 -14.98
C GLY A 369 1.14 -13.51 -14.97
N ASN A 370 1.86 -13.77 -16.06
CA ASN A 370 3.33 -13.72 -16.10
C ASN A 370 3.90 -13.28 -17.46
N PHE A 371 5.18 -12.94 -17.45
CA PHE A 371 5.95 -12.48 -18.61
C PHE A 371 6.22 -13.58 -19.67
N GLN A 372 5.42 -14.66 -19.77
CA GLN A 372 5.71 -15.85 -20.59
C GLN A 372 5.95 -15.53 -22.08
N ASN A 373 5.31 -14.48 -22.61
CA ASN A 373 5.48 -14.03 -24.00
C ASN A 373 6.77 -13.21 -24.23
N GLU A 374 7.37 -12.69 -23.16
CA GLU A 374 8.48 -11.74 -23.16
C GLU A 374 9.72 -12.30 -22.46
N VAL A 375 9.81 -13.63 -22.26
CA VAL A 375 11.00 -14.29 -21.70
C VAL A 375 11.71 -15.17 -22.73
N VAL A 376 13.04 -15.20 -22.62
CA VAL A 376 13.93 -16.13 -23.32
C VAL A 376 14.50 -17.09 -22.29
N LYS A 377 14.15 -18.38 -22.38
CA LYS A 377 14.74 -19.42 -21.54
C LYS A 377 16.20 -19.63 -21.92
N ILE A 378 17.12 -19.54 -20.96
CA ILE A 378 18.56 -19.73 -21.17
C ILE A 378 19.00 -21.09 -20.63
N ASP A 379 18.65 -21.41 -19.38
CA ASP A 379 19.07 -22.66 -18.75
C ASP A 379 18.19 -23.00 -17.52
N THR A 380 18.24 -24.25 -17.05
CA THR A 380 17.56 -24.70 -15.82
C THR A 380 18.52 -25.50 -14.94
N GLN A 381 18.45 -25.30 -13.62
CA GLN A 381 19.27 -25.98 -12.61
C GLN A 381 18.45 -26.30 -11.36
N THR A 382 18.86 -27.32 -10.59
CA THR A 382 18.19 -27.67 -9.33
C THR A 382 18.34 -26.55 -8.28
N ALA A 383 17.31 -26.36 -7.46
CA ALA A 383 17.25 -25.30 -6.44
C ALA A 383 18.48 -25.34 -5.51
N LYS A 384 18.79 -26.54 -5.01
CA LYS A 384 19.96 -26.85 -4.18
C LYS A 384 21.28 -26.34 -4.76
N LYS A 385 21.54 -26.59 -6.05
CA LYS A 385 22.78 -26.20 -6.72
C LYS A 385 22.89 -24.68 -6.82
N ILE A 386 21.79 -23.98 -7.10
CA ILE A 386 21.75 -22.52 -7.12
C ILE A 386 21.95 -21.92 -5.70
N HIS A 387 21.39 -22.54 -4.67
CA HIS A 387 21.61 -22.13 -3.28
C HIS A 387 23.06 -22.39 -2.80
N GLU A 388 23.70 -23.46 -3.27
CA GLU A 388 25.11 -23.76 -3.02
C GLU A 388 26.04 -22.75 -3.73
N GLU A 389 25.89 -22.56 -5.05
CA GLU A 389 26.71 -21.66 -5.87
C GLU A 389 26.66 -20.18 -5.41
N ASN A 390 25.58 -19.78 -4.75
CA ASN A 390 25.38 -18.41 -4.26
C ASN A 390 25.56 -18.25 -2.74
N GLY A 391 26.09 -19.27 -2.04
CA GLY A 391 26.36 -19.18 -0.59
C GLY A 391 25.11 -18.98 0.27
N ILE A 392 23.96 -19.46 -0.20
CA ILE A 392 22.67 -19.40 0.48
C ILE A 392 22.45 -20.67 1.33
N LEU A 393 22.90 -21.84 0.85
CA LEU A 393 22.69 -23.15 1.47
C LEU A 393 23.08 -23.21 2.97
N SER A 394 24.17 -22.56 3.37
CA SER A 394 24.59 -22.48 4.78
C SER A 394 23.60 -21.72 5.68
N THR A 395 22.89 -20.72 5.14
CA THR A 395 21.78 -20.04 5.83
C THR A 395 20.55 -20.95 5.89
N LEU A 396 20.28 -21.73 4.85
CA LEU A 396 19.13 -22.66 4.82
C LEU A 396 19.28 -23.77 5.86
N HIS A 397 20.48 -24.33 6.02
CA HIS A 397 20.79 -25.28 7.10
C HIS A 397 20.59 -24.68 8.51
N GLY A 398 20.73 -23.36 8.67
CA GLY A 398 20.46 -22.65 9.92
C GLY A 398 18.99 -22.35 10.19
N ILE A 399 18.09 -22.58 9.23
CA ILE A 399 16.64 -22.33 9.38
C ILE A 399 15.94 -23.64 9.77
N PRO A 400 15.35 -23.75 10.98
CA PRO A 400 14.66 -24.95 11.41
C PRO A 400 13.57 -25.41 10.44
N GLY A 401 13.67 -26.66 9.97
CA GLY A 401 12.70 -27.27 9.06
C GLY A 401 12.73 -26.77 7.60
N TYR A 402 13.68 -25.93 7.18
CA TYR A 402 13.71 -25.45 5.79
C TYR A 402 13.96 -26.60 4.79
N LEU A 403 14.92 -27.47 5.09
CA LEU A 403 15.37 -28.55 4.19
C LEU A 403 14.27 -29.56 3.82
N SER A 404 13.20 -29.68 4.62
CA SER A 404 12.05 -30.54 4.24
C SER A 404 11.14 -29.94 3.17
N TYR A 405 11.36 -28.67 2.80
CA TYR A 405 10.71 -27.98 1.69
C TYR A 405 11.66 -27.84 0.48
N GLU A 406 12.89 -28.35 0.56
CA GLU A 406 13.86 -28.35 -0.54
C GLU A 406 13.75 -29.69 -1.29
N VAL A 407 12.80 -29.78 -2.21
CA VAL A 407 12.53 -31.02 -2.96
C VAL A 407 13.53 -31.15 -4.11
N GLU A 408 14.11 -32.34 -4.32
CA GLU A 408 15.13 -32.55 -5.36
C GLU A 408 14.64 -32.30 -6.79
N SER A 409 13.32 -32.34 -7.02
CA SER A 409 12.67 -31.99 -8.30
C SER A 409 12.63 -30.49 -8.59
N ASP A 410 12.78 -29.66 -7.55
CA ASP A 410 12.54 -28.23 -7.66
C ASP A 410 13.73 -27.54 -8.33
N SER A 411 13.43 -26.71 -9.32
CA SER A 411 14.44 -26.04 -10.14
C SER A 411 14.30 -24.52 -10.10
N TYR A 412 15.37 -23.84 -10.51
CA TYR A 412 15.29 -22.49 -11.03
C TYR A 412 15.61 -22.51 -12.52
N THR A 413 15.00 -21.59 -13.26
CA THR A 413 15.33 -21.27 -14.65
C THR A 413 15.98 -19.90 -14.72
N LEU A 414 17.10 -19.80 -15.44
CA LEU A 414 17.69 -18.53 -15.84
C LEU A 414 17.02 -18.07 -17.14
N GLU A 415 16.47 -16.86 -17.10
CA GLU A 415 15.73 -16.26 -18.22
C GLU A 415 16.25 -14.85 -18.55
N GLY A 416 16.23 -14.50 -19.83
CA GLY A 416 16.37 -13.13 -20.32
C GLY A 416 15.00 -12.50 -20.52
N ILE A 417 14.67 -11.48 -19.74
CA ILE A 417 13.41 -10.75 -19.83
C ILE A 417 13.54 -9.68 -20.93
N ARG A 418 12.71 -9.77 -21.96
CA ARG A 418 12.57 -8.79 -23.03
C ARG A 418 11.80 -7.56 -22.56
N ARG A 419 12.01 -6.45 -23.26
CA ARG A 419 11.17 -5.26 -23.16
C ARG A 419 9.78 -5.58 -23.71
N ILE A 420 8.76 -5.46 -22.86
CA ILE A 420 7.35 -5.71 -23.18
C ILE A 420 6.96 -4.98 -24.48
N THR A 421 6.28 -5.70 -25.36
CA THR A 421 5.78 -5.19 -26.64
C THR A 421 4.54 -4.33 -26.41
N VAL A 422 4.66 -3.05 -26.76
CA VAL A 422 3.53 -2.10 -26.88
C VAL A 422 3.31 -1.85 -28.37
N ASN A 423 2.04 -1.71 -28.78
CA ASN A 423 1.68 -1.38 -30.16
C ASN A 423 2.40 -0.07 -30.58
N PRO A 424 3.12 -0.01 -31.71
CA PRO A 424 3.85 1.18 -32.15
C PRO A 424 2.96 2.30 -32.73
N SER A 425 1.72 2.46 -32.25
CA SER A 425 0.90 3.64 -32.57
C SER A 425 1.39 4.85 -31.76
N THR A 426 1.21 6.06 -32.30
CA THR A 426 1.63 7.31 -31.64
C THR A 426 0.96 7.51 -30.28
N GLU A 427 -0.28 7.05 -30.15
CA GLU A 427 -1.11 7.11 -28.94
C GLU A 427 -0.54 6.15 -27.88
N CYS A 428 -0.19 4.93 -28.29
CA CYS A 428 0.37 3.91 -27.42
C CYS A 428 1.82 4.21 -26.98
N THR A 429 2.64 4.80 -27.85
CA THR A 429 4.03 5.18 -27.54
C THR A 429 4.15 6.45 -26.69
N SER A 430 3.06 7.21 -26.53
CA SER A 430 3.02 8.42 -25.68
C SER A 430 3.25 8.11 -24.19
N LEU A 431 2.92 6.90 -23.73
CA LEU A 431 2.95 6.53 -22.32
C LEU A 431 4.39 6.42 -21.77
N THR A 432 4.78 7.39 -20.95
CA THR A 432 6.08 7.38 -20.26
C THR A 432 6.02 6.53 -18.97
N PRO A 433 7.14 5.93 -18.52
CA PRO A 433 7.16 5.20 -17.25
C PRO A 433 6.85 6.10 -16.04
N SER A 434 7.24 7.38 -16.12
CA SER A 434 6.90 8.41 -15.16
C SER A 434 5.40 8.62 -15.02
N GLU A 435 4.66 8.70 -16.13
CA GLU A 435 3.19 8.81 -16.09
C GLU A 435 2.56 7.55 -15.49
N VAL A 436 3.02 6.35 -15.84
CA VAL A 436 2.50 5.11 -15.24
C VAL A 436 2.72 5.10 -13.72
N ASN A 437 3.91 5.52 -13.25
CA ASN A 437 4.19 5.58 -11.82
C ASN A 437 3.34 6.65 -11.12
N GLN A 438 3.23 7.85 -11.70
CA GLN A 438 2.37 8.91 -11.18
C GLN A 438 0.92 8.44 -11.06
N ILE A 439 0.41 7.76 -12.09
CA ILE A 439 -0.95 7.20 -12.05
C ILE A 439 -1.11 6.17 -10.92
N VAL A 440 -0.13 5.29 -10.72
CA VAL A 440 -0.14 4.33 -9.60
C VAL A 440 -0.16 5.09 -8.27
N GLU A 441 0.70 6.10 -8.09
CA GLU A 441 0.77 6.93 -6.88
C GLU A 441 -0.55 7.68 -6.63
N ASP A 442 -1.09 8.40 -7.62
CA ASP A 442 -2.38 9.10 -7.56
C ASP A 442 -3.53 8.14 -7.20
N SER A 443 -3.50 6.91 -7.74
CA SER A 443 -4.49 5.89 -7.45
C SER A 443 -4.41 5.37 -6.00
N GLU A 444 -3.19 5.21 -5.45
CA GLU A 444 -2.97 4.81 -4.06
C GLU A 444 -3.39 5.92 -3.09
N ASP A 445 -3.07 7.16 -3.43
CA ASP A 445 -3.46 8.35 -2.68
C ASP A 445 -4.99 8.48 -2.65
N ILE A 446 -5.68 8.42 -3.79
CA ILE A 446 -7.15 8.48 -3.85
C ILE A 446 -7.80 7.35 -3.03
N TYR A 447 -7.27 6.12 -3.10
CA TYR A 447 -7.73 5.01 -2.28
C TYR A 447 -7.50 5.25 -0.78
N SER A 448 -6.32 5.74 -0.40
CA SER A 448 -5.92 6.05 0.97
C SER A 448 -6.77 7.16 1.56
N TYR A 449 -6.92 8.30 0.86
CA TYR A 449 -7.78 9.41 1.26
C TYR A 449 -9.21 8.93 1.46
N ARG A 450 -9.78 8.20 0.49
CA ARG A 450 -11.15 7.66 0.57
C ARG A 450 -11.34 6.74 1.79
N LYS A 451 -10.40 5.82 2.03
CA LYS A 451 -10.43 4.86 3.15
C LYS A 451 -10.39 5.59 4.49
N TRP A 452 -9.46 6.51 4.69
CA TRP A 452 -9.33 7.23 5.96
C TRP A 452 -10.44 8.25 6.17
N PHE A 453 -10.79 9.04 5.15
CA PHE A 453 -11.86 10.04 5.19
C PHE A 453 -13.20 9.44 5.61
N SER A 454 -13.64 8.38 4.90
CA SER A 454 -14.95 7.77 5.15
C SER A 454 -15.04 7.17 6.55
N ILE A 455 -13.99 6.48 7.02
CA ILE A 455 -13.92 5.92 8.38
C ILE A 455 -13.92 7.02 9.44
N VAL A 456 -13.11 8.07 9.29
CA VAL A 456 -12.99 9.15 10.29
C VAL A 456 -14.31 9.92 10.42
N ILE A 457 -14.93 10.34 9.31
CA ILE A 457 -16.20 11.08 9.37
C ILE A 457 -17.33 10.18 9.87
N PHE A 458 -17.39 8.91 9.45
CA PHE A 458 -18.37 7.95 9.97
C PHE A 458 -18.32 7.87 11.51
N TRP A 459 -17.14 7.67 12.10
CA TRP A 459 -17.00 7.60 13.56
C TRP A 459 -17.34 8.92 14.26
N ILE A 460 -16.94 10.08 13.72
CA ILE A 460 -17.30 11.39 14.32
C ILE A 460 -18.82 11.58 14.32
N CYS A 461 -19.51 11.23 13.23
CA CYS A 461 -20.96 11.34 13.16
C CYS A 461 -21.68 10.33 14.08
N VAL A 462 -21.19 9.08 14.19
CA VAL A 462 -21.70 8.08 15.15
C VAL A 462 -21.56 8.60 16.59
N ILE A 463 -20.37 9.11 16.95
CA ILE A 463 -20.11 9.70 18.27
C ILE A 463 -21.03 10.91 18.50
N GLY A 464 -21.20 11.78 17.50
CA GLY A 464 -22.13 12.92 17.55
C GLY A 464 -23.57 12.51 17.84
N LEU A 465 -24.08 11.47 17.18
CA LEU A 465 -25.42 10.92 17.45
C LEU A 465 -25.52 10.22 18.81
N VAL A 466 -24.50 9.48 19.25
CA VAL A 466 -24.48 8.85 20.59
C VAL A 466 -24.47 9.91 21.69
N ILE A 467 -23.66 10.97 21.55
CA ILE A 467 -23.66 12.13 22.46
C ILE A 467 -25.04 12.81 22.45
N PHE A 468 -25.67 12.97 21.28
CA PHE A 468 -27.01 13.53 21.19
C PHE A 468 -28.05 12.69 21.96
N VAL A 469 -28.09 11.38 21.73
CA VAL A 469 -29.00 10.45 22.43
C VAL A 469 -28.73 10.46 23.94
N TYR A 470 -27.47 10.45 24.35
CA TYR A 470 -27.07 10.52 25.76
C TYR A 470 -27.51 11.83 26.44
N LEU A 471 -27.30 12.99 25.79
CA LEU A 471 -27.75 14.29 26.28
C LEU A 471 -29.28 14.41 26.32
N TYR A 472 -29.99 13.76 25.40
CA TYR A 472 -31.44 13.65 25.42
C TYR A 472 -31.94 12.76 26.57
N LEU A 473 -31.32 11.59 26.79
CA LEU A 473 -31.70 10.66 27.86
C LEU A 473 -31.42 11.22 29.28
N ILE A 474 -30.29 11.92 29.47
CA ILE A 474 -29.99 12.64 30.73
C ILE A 474 -31.11 13.64 31.06
N LYS A 475 -31.63 14.32 30.05
CA LYS A 475 -32.67 15.34 30.19
C LYS A 475 -34.07 14.74 30.37
N SER A 476 -34.34 13.61 29.70
CA SER A 476 -35.62 12.91 29.76
C SER A 476 -35.82 12.19 31.11
N ARG A 477 -34.75 11.69 31.74
CA ARG A 477 -34.82 11.23 33.12
C ARG A 477 -34.81 12.41 34.08
N ASN A 478 -35.75 12.42 35.03
CA ASN A 478 -35.84 13.37 36.15
C ASN A 478 -34.67 13.21 37.15
N PHE A 479 -33.42 13.39 36.70
CA PHE A 479 -32.28 13.60 37.58
C PHE A 479 -32.34 15.03 38.17
N GLN A 480 -33.29 15.23 39.10
CA GLN A 480 -33.55 16.50 39.78
C GLN A 480 -32.33 17.06 40.54
N THR A 481 -31.29 16.25 40.77
CA THR A 481 -30.08 16.59 41.51
C THR A 481 -28.96 17.20 40.65
N LEU A 482 -29.01 17.07 39.32
CA LEU A 482 -28.04 17.69 38.42
C LEU A 482 -28.67 18.90 37.72
N ASN A 483 -28.06 20.08 37.88
CA ASN A 483 -28.46 21.31 37.18
C ASN A 483 -28.06 21.27 35.69
N VAL A 484 -28.62 20.31 34.94
CA VAL A 484 -28.46 20.14 33.49
C VAL A 484 -28.93 21.37 32.71
N SER A 485 -29.73 22.23 33.34
CA SER A 485 -30.11 23.58 32.86
C SER A 485 -28.92 24.47 32.49
N GLN A 486 -27.73 24.26 33.07
CA GLN A 486 -26.51 25.00 32.74
C GLN A 486 -25.76 24.42 31.51
N ILE A 487 -26.02 23.16 31.13
CA ILE A 487 -25.35 22.51 30.01
C ILE A 487 -25.92 23.08 28.71
N LYS A 488 -25.08 23.81 27.96
CA LYS A 488 -25.43 24.45 26.68
C LYS A 488 -25.48 23.43 25.53
N GLN A 489 -26.30 22.37 25.70
CA GLN A 489 -26.48 21.24 24.77
C GLN A 489 -26.49 21.63 23.28
N PRO A 490 -27.32 22.60 22.79
CA PRO A 490 -27.33 22.95 21.37
C PRO A 490 -25.99 23.49 20.88
N LYS A 491 -25.19 24.17 21.71
CA LYS A 491 -23.89 24.72 21.29
C LYS A 491 -22.86 23.61 21.05
N ILE A 492 -22.88 22.55 21.85
CA ILE A 492 -22.02 21.38 21.65
C ILE A 492 -22.40 20.67 20.36
N LEU A 493 -23.70 20.45 20.12
CA LEU A 493 -24.19 19.79 18.90
C LEU A 493 -23.85 20.58 17.63
N ILE A 494 -24.09 21.90 17.64
CA ILE A 494 -23.74 22.80 16.52
C ILE A 494 -22.23 22.82 16.30
N LEU A 495 -21.41 22.86 17.36
CA LEU A 495 -19.95 22.84 17.25
C LEU A 495 -19.44 21.56 16.57
N ILE A 496 -19.93 20.38 17.00
CA ILE A 496 -19.55 19.09 16.39
C ILE A 496 -20.01 19.04 14.92
N ALA A 497 -21.22 19.51 14.61
CA ALA A 497 -21.74 19.51 13.24
C ALA A 497 -20.98 20.50 12.33
N VAL A 498 -20.56 21.65 12.86
CA VAL A 498 -19.67 22.60 12.15
C VAL A 498 -18.29 21.98 11.91
N ILE A 499 -17.71 21.25 12.87
CA ILE A 499 -16.45 20.52 12.67
C ILE A 499 -16.60 19.49 11.55
N VAL A 500 -17.67 18.68 11.56
CA VAL A 500 -17.94 17.71 10.47
C VAL A 500 -18.13 18.41 9.12
N ALA A 501 -18.88 19.52 9.07
CA ALA A 501 -19.05 20.28 7.83
C ALA A 501 -17.72 20.83 7.29
N ILE A 502 -16.85 21.37 8.16
CA ILE A 502 -15.52 21.85 7.77
C ILE A 502 -14.66 20.69 7.23
N LEU A 503 -14.67 19.52 7.89
CA LEU A 503 -13.94 18.34 7.40
C LEU A 503 -14.49 17.88 6.03
N CYS A 504 -15.80 17.76 5.88
CA CYS A 504 -16.44 17.43 4.59
C CYS A 504 -16.09 18.45 3.48
N ILE A 505 -15.96 19.73 3.80
CA ILE A 505 -15.53 20.77 2.86
C ILE A 505 -14.05 20.57 2.47
N ILE A 506 -13.13 20.47 3.45
CA ILE A 506 -11.69 20.31 3.19
C ILE A 506 -11.41 19.05 2.37
N PHE A 507 -11.90 17.90 2.81
CA PHE A 507 -11.69 16.64 2.13
C PHE A 507 -12.47 16.55 0.81
N GLY A 508 -13.67 17.15 0.72
CA GLY A 508 -14.40 17.26 -0.54
C GLY A 508 -13.66 18.11 -1.57
N SER A 509 -13.01 19.20 -1.16
CA SER A 509 -12.13 20.00 -2.03
C SER A 509 -10.90 19.22 -2.49
N LEU A 510 -10.20 18.53 -1.58
CA LEU A 510 -9.03 17.71 -1.93
C LEU A 510 -9.41 16.58 -2.91
N TYR A 511 -10.52 15.89 -2.66
CA TYR A 511 -11.04 14.86 -3.54
C TYR A 511 -11.42 15.45 -4.91
N LEU A 512 -12.18 16.54 -4.97
CA LEU A 512 -12.59 17.16 -6.23
C LEU A 512 -11.41 17.70 -7.04
N TYR A 513 -10.35 18.17 -6.38
CA TYR A 513 -9.09 18.57 -7.01
C TYR A 513 -8.39 17.38 -7.68
N ASN A 514 -8.10 16.31 -6.94
CA ASN A 514 -7.45 15.10 -7.46
C ASN A 514 -8.29 14.36 -8.53
N MET A 515 -9.60 14.60 -8.57
CA MET A 515 -10.51 13.96 -9.54
C MET A 515 -10.72 14.75 -10.83
N ASN A 516 -10.73 16.09 -10.78
CA ASN A 516 -11.06 16.96 -11.92
C ASN A 516 -9.89 17.82 -12.44
N GLY A 517 -8.72 17.79 -11.79
CA GLY A 517 -7.54 18.48 -12.33
C GLY A 517 -7.12 17.95 -13.70
N ASP A 518 -6.25 18.68 -14.40
CA ASP A 518 -5.72 18.25 -15.70
C ASP A 518 -4.92 16.94 -15.58
N ASP A 519 -4.27 16.69 -14.44
CA ASP A 519 -3.62 15.43 -14.10
C ASP A 519 -4.53 14.48 -13.29
N GLY A 520 -5.79 14.86 -13.06
CA GLY A 520 -6.72 14.14 -12.20
C GLY A 520 -7.23 12.83 -12.79
N LEU A 521 -7.76 11.97 -11.93
CA LEU A 521 -8.19 10.60 -12.27
C LEU A 521 -9.12 10.50 -13.48
N ARG A 522 -9.92 11.54 -13.75
CA ARG A 522 -10.79 11.63 -14.94
C ARG A 522 -10.03 11.80 -16.26
N ASN A 523 -8.91 12.53 -16.29
CA ASN A 523 -8.08 12.62 -17.49
C ASN A 523 -7.37 11.27 -17.72
N LEU A 524 -6.84 10.68 -16.64
CA LEU A 524 -6.18 9.37 -16.65
C LEU A 524 -7.11 8.27 -17.18
N ASP A 525 -8.37 8.25 -16.73
CA ASP A 525 -9.44 7.38 -17.25
C ASP A 525 -9.58 7.47 -18.78
N SER A 526 -9.62 8.70 -19.31
CA SER A 526 -9.76 8.93 -20.75
C SER A 526 -8.53 8.46 -21.54
N ARG A 527 -7.32 8.60 -20.98
CA ARG A 527 -6.07 8.09 -21.57
C ARG A 527 -6.04 6.56 -21.60
N PHE A 528 -6.38 5.89 -20.49
CA PHE A 528 -6.44 4.43 -20.45
C PHE A 528 -7.50 3.87 -21.36
N LYS A 529 -8.68 4.48 -21.39
CA LYS A 529 -9.72 4.11 -22.34
C LYS A 529 -9.20 4.21 -23.78
N SER A 530 -8.54 5.32 -24.14
CA SER A 530 -7.92 5.45 -25.46
C SER A 530 -6.85 4.38 -25.74
N GLN A 531 -6.08 3.95 -24.74
CA GLN A 531 -5.09 2.87 -24.90
C GLN A 531 -5.71 1.47 -25.04
N LEU A 532 -6.84 1.23 -24.36
CA LEU A 532 -7.63 0.00 -24.50
C LEU A 532 -8.33 -0.06 -25.87
N ASP A 533 -8.95 1.05 -26.28
CA ASP A 533 -9.64 1.22 -27.58
C ASP A 533 -8.67 1.07 -28.76
N ASN A 534 -7.41 1.50 -28.62
CA ASN A 534 -6.34 1.35 -29.63
C ASN A 534 -5.54 0.03 -29.53
N GLU A 535 -5.93 -0.88 -28.64
CA GLU A 535 -5.25 -2.17 -28.38
C GLU A 535 -3.73 -2.01 -28.14
N CYS A 536 -3.33 -1.09 -27.27
CA CYS A 536 -1.92 -0.79 -27.04
C CYS A 536 -1.12 -1.95 -26.42
N PHE A 537 -1.79 -2.87 -25.72
CA PHE A 537 -1.17 -3.95 -24.96
C PHE A 537 -1.51 -5.31 -25.58
N ASN A 538 -0.50 -5.99 -26.11
CA ASN A 538 -0.63 -7.36 -26.62
C ASN A 538 -0.80 -8.38 -25.48
N ASP A 539 -0.23 -8.09 -24.30
CA ASP A 539 -0.30 -9.00 -23.17
C ASP A 539 -1.64 -8.86 -22.41
N LYS A 540 -2.28 -10.01 -22.17
CA LYS A 540 -3.59 -10.08 -21.51
C LYS A 540 -3.55 -9.62 -20.06
N GLY A 541 -2.46 -9.90 -19.32
CA GLY A 541 -2.29 -9.50 -17.93
C GLY A 541 -2.26 -8.00 -17.78
N ILE A 542 -1.45 -7.35 -18.62
CA ILE A 542 -1.33 -5.89 -18.67
C ILE A 542 -2.66 -5.26 -19.12
N LYS A 543 -3.28 -5.77 -20.20
CA LYS A 543 -4.60 -5.32 -20.66
C LYS A 543 -5.66 -5.42 -19.57
N ASN A 544 -5.71 -6.53 -18.83
CA ASN A 544 -6.61 -6.73 -17.68
C ASN A 544 -6.32 -5.72 -16.56
N SER A 545 -5.06 -5.48 -16.20
CA SER A 545 -4.71 -4.48 -15.17
C SER A 545 -5.15 -3.06 -15.53
N VAL A 546 -4.97 -2.66 -16.80
CA VAL A 546 -5.40 -1.35 -17.31
C VAL A 546 -6.92 -1.25 -17.39
N GLU A 547 -7.61 -2.33 -17.79
CA GLU A 547 -9.08 -2.40 -17.81
C GLU A 547 -9.68 -2.34 -16.39
N GLN A 548 -9.08 -3.03 -15.41
CA GLN A 548 -9.50 -2.94 -14.01
C GLN A 548 -9.24 -1.54 -13.43
N LEU A 549 -8.12 -0.89 -13.76
CA LEU A 549 -7.84 0.48 -13.35
C LEU A 549 -8.80 1.49 -14.00
N HIS A 550 -9.14 1.33 -15.27
CA HIS A 550 -10.19 2.10 -15.95
C HIS A 550 -11.54 1.94 -15.24
N ASN A 551 -11.97 0.70 -14.97
CA ASN A 551 -13.22 0.43 -14.25
C ASN A 551 -13.21 1.02 -12.82
N PHE A 552 -12.08 0.97 -12.12
CA PHE A 552 -11.90 1.62 -10.82
C PHE A 552 -12.03 3.15 -10.91
N ALA A 553 -11.33 3.78 -11.87
CA ALA A 553 -11.37 5.22 -12.10
C ALA A 553 -12.78 5.69 -12.46
N TYR A 554 -13.44 5.00 -13.39
CA TYR A 554 -14.84 5.20 -13.74
C TYR A 554 -15.77 5.12 -12.52
N SER A 555 -15.62 4.08 -11.69
CA SER A 555 -16.39 3.92 -10.45
C SER A 555 -16.16 5.09 -9.48
N GLN A 556 -14.90 5.54 -9.32
CA GLN A 556 -14.56 6.66 -8.45
C GLN A 556 -15.25 7.95 -8.88
N TYR A 557 -15.21 8.35 -10.17
CA TYR A 557 -15.81 9.64 -10.55
C TYR A 557 -17.32 9.56 -10.76
N SER A 558 -17.83 8.47 -11.33
CA SER A 558 -19.24 8.31 -11.68
C SER A 558 -20.12 8.03 -10.45
N THR A 559 -19.69 7.12 -9.58
CA THR A 559 -20.48 6.70 -8.40
C THR A 559 -20.05 7.42 -7.13
N ILE A 560 -18.78 7.32 -6.75
CA ILE A 560 -18.30 7.84 -5.45
C ILE A 560 -18.20 9.37 -5.48
N GLY A 561 -17.77 9.94 -6.62
CA GLY A 561 -17.68 11.37 -6.84
C GLY A 561 -19.01 12.09 -6.73
N TYR A 562 -20.12 11.45 -7.10
CA TYR A 562 -21.47 11.96 -6.84
C TYR A 562 -21.71 12.12 -5.33
N TRP A 563 -21.49 11.07 -4.52
CA TRP A 563 -21.71 11.12 -3.08
C TRP A 563 -20.80 12.13 -2.36
N VAL A 564 -19.53 12.22 -2.73
CA VAL A 564 -18.59 13.22 -2.18
C VAL A 564 -19.02 14.64 -2.56
N THR A 565 -19.44 14.86 -3.82
CA THR A 565 -19.96 16.15 -4.28
C THR A 565 -21.22 16.58 -3.51
N TRP A 566 -22.15 15.65 -3.25
CA TRP A 566 -23.33 15.93 -2.41
C TRP A 566 -22.96 16.21 -0.95
N ALA A 567 -22.05 15.45 -0.36
CA ALA A 567 -21.57 15.71 1.00
C ALA A 567 -20.91 17.10 1.12
N PHE A 568 -20.12 17.49 0.11
CA PHE A 568 -19.47 18.79 0.01
C PHE A 568 -20.49 19.94 -0.07
N TRP A 569 -21.39 19.92 -1.06
CA TRP A 569 -22.40 20.98 -1.22
C TRP A 569 -23.41 21.04 -0.07
N LEU A 570 -23.81 19.89 0.49
CA LEU A 570 -24.66 19.83 1.67
C LEU A 570 -23.97 20.47 2.89
N SER A 571 -22.66 20.28 3.03
CA SER A 571 -21.87 20.89 4.12
C SER A 571 -21.76 22.41 3.99
N ILE A 572 -21.57 22.92 2.76
CA ILE A 572 -21.60 24.37 2.47
C ILE A 572 -23.00 24.94 2.77
N ALA A 573 -24.06 24.30 2.26
CA ALA A 573 -25.43 24.74 2.49
C ALA A 573 -25.81 24.73 3.98
N PHE A 574 -25.42 23.69 4.71
CA PHE A 574 -25.57 23.59 6.16
C PHE A 574 -24.83 24.72 6.89
N PHE A 575 -23.58 25.01 6.51
CA PHE A 575 -22.78 26.07 7.13
C PHE A 575 -23.41 27.46 6.95
N ILE A 576 -23.86 27.79 5.73
CA ILE A 576 -24.58 29.03 5.43
C ILE A 576 -25.90 29.10 6.22
N LEU A 577 -26.67 28.02 6.23
CA LEU A 577 -27.95 27.93 6.94
C LEU A 577 -27.79 28.13 8.45
N ILE A 578 -26.76 27.52 9.07
CA ILE A 578 -26.44 27.72 10.48
C ILE A 578 -26.03 29.16 10.78
N ILE A 579 -25.23 29.80 9.92
CA ILE A 579 -24.88 31.23 10.08
C ILE A 579 -26.13 32.11 10.05
N VAL A 580 -27.00 31.92 9.06
CA VAL A 580 -28.26 32.68 8.93
C VAL A 580 -29.15 32.47 10.16
N LEU A 581 -29.33 31.23 10.61
CA LEU A 581 -30.13 30.92 11.80
C LEU A 581 -29.53 31.54 13.07
N ILE A 582 -28.20 31.54 13.23
CA ILE A 582 -27.51 32.18 14.36
C ILE A 582 -27.71 33.69 14.34
N ILE A 583 -27.65 34.34 13.17
CA ILE A 583 -27.90 35.79 13.03
C ILE A 583 -29.36 36.12 13.39
N ILE A 584 -30.32 35.37 12.85
CA ILE A 584 -31.76 35.55 13.15
C ILE A 584 -32.03 35.33 14.64
N GLN A 585 -31.48 34.26 15.23
CA GLN A 585 -31.66 33.96 16.66
C GLN A 585 -31.04 35.06 17.53
N ARG A 586 -29.84 35.55 17.20
CA ARG A 586 -29.21 36.68 17.90
C ARG A 586 -30.06 37.94 17.82
N GLY A 587 -30.63 38.26 16.66
CA GLY A 587 -31.54 39.39 16.47
C GLY A 587 -32.85 39.25 17.26
N SER A 588 -33.45 38.05 17.27
CA SER A 588 -34.73 37.79 17.96
C SER A 588 -34.62 37.64 19.49
N HIS A 589 -33.44 37.31 20.02
CA HIS A 589 -33.29 36.92 21.42
C HIS A 589 -32.17 37.59 22.21
N GLY A 590 -31.28 38.34 21.57
CA GLY A 590 -30.08 38.91 22.20
C GLY A 590 -29.04 37.89 22.64
N ASN A 591 -29.40 36.59 22.72
CA ASN A 591 -28.57 35.49 23.17
C ASN A 591 -28.39 34.43 22.08
N LEU A 592 -27.18 33.88 22.00
CA LEU A 592 -26.83 32.79 21.09
C LEU A 592 -27.34 31.44 21.64
N CYS A 593 -28.11 30.70 20.86
CA CYS A 593 -28.63 29.36 21.13
C CYS A 593 -29.42 29.23 22.44
N ILE A 594 -30.67 29.70 22.43
CA ILE A 594 -31.65 29.34 23.47
C ILE A 594 -32.00 27.85 23.32
N ASN A 595 -32.15 27.17 24.44
CA ASN A 595 -32.59 25.78 24.49
C ASN A 595 -34.13 25.78 24.31
N PRO A 596 -34.72 25.25 23.22
CA PRO A 596 -36.17 25.34 22.98
C PRO A 596 -37.01 24.76 24.13
N TRP A 597 -36.42 23.85 24.89
CA TRP A 597 -37.01 23.17 26.04
C TRP A 597 -36.95 23.97 27.36
N GLN A 598 -36.25 25.12 27.40
CA GLN A 598 -36.26 26.04 28.56
C GLN A 598 -37.44 27.02 28.52
N ALA A 599 -38.20 27.06 27.42
CA ALA A 599 -39.52 27.65 27.45
C ALA A 599 -40.41 26.76 28.33
N ASN A 600 -40.57 27.17 29.60
CA ASN A 600 -41.53 26.52 30.49
C ASN A 600 -42.89 26.54 29.83
N TRP A 601 -43.33 25.39 29.33
CA TRP A 601 -44.73 25.10 29.12
C TRP A 601 -45.37 25.01 30.50
N VAL A 602 -45.59 26.18 31.11
CA VAL A 602 -46.66 26.36 32.09
C VAL A 602 -47.96 26.20 31.31
N PHE A 603 -48.30 24.95 30.99
CA PHE A 603 -49.68 24.59 30.76
C PHE A 603 -50.44 25.12 31.98
N GLY A 604 -51.40 26.01 31.73
CA GLY A 604 -52.22 26.62 32.76
C GLY A 604 -53.11 25.58 33.44
N TYR A 605 -52.53 24.75 34.30
CA TYR A 605 -53.27 23.82 35.16
C TYR A 605 -54.06 24.55 36.27
N ASN A 606 -53.93 25.88 36.34
CA ASN A 606 -54.57 26.75 37.34
C ASN A 606 -55.97 27.25 36.90
N GLU A 607 -56.57 26.71 35.82
CA GLU A 607 -57.98 26.97 35.44
C GLU A 607 -58.91 25.75 35.63
N PHE A 608 -58.46 24.69 36.32
CA PHE A 608 -59.28 23.53 36.69
C PHE A 608 -59.19 23.19 38.20
N GLN A 609 -59.34 24.21 39.05
CA GLN A 609 -59.74 24.07 40.47
C GLN A 609 -60.78 25.14 40.82
#